data_AF-A0A8A3S750-F1
#
_entry.id   AF-A0A8A3S750-F1
#
_cell.length_a   1.000
_cell.length_b   1.000
_cell.length_c   1.000
_cell.angle_alpha   90.00
_cell.angle_beta   90.00
_cell.angle_gamma   90.00
#
_symmetry.space_group_name_H-M   'P 1'
#
loop_
_entity.id
_entity.type
_entity.pdbx_description
1 polymer ?
#
loop_
_entity_poly.entity_id
_entity_poly.type
_entity_poly.pdbx_seq_one_letter_code
_entity_poly.pdbx_strand_id
1 'polypeptide(L)'
;MTALGILDAVGWQTVFDLESGQEREADGPLCSIARKIQQDHPYPGDQEAGAMAWVTDTALGLTRRYSPELVLLNYANPFFLRTFSGLSREAWLGAVATAFVEAGRFIEESGFCPVVLGTGSLTPVMGRVDLSTIDGIENVTGPVPTYAAVDRPSTRDLKEIEEMDGIRWAMTKDEVVRQFRPCKEQAHRLPDLLLAAEQGWIFRGFGSVTRPVHAIPGLDREIPIHSDAGTIRTLPEIKPTVLRRLEEGDKVAFIIIEGVGTDNFLLPWTRCDNTFGEFIYPQGGEQYLAAMTGEHLNRQPHPPAYFHFREDDENKPYPFSGYFTALPERTLGGDWSGKSVAVGSRSTLTHLTTGADIALECYARNLYNFGTLAVVREQKKRGDEQGE
;
A
#
# COMPACT_ATOMS: atom_id res chain seq x y z
N MET A 1 9.15 -14.55 13.55
CA MET A 1 10.05 -13.41 13.33
C MET A 1 9.51 -12.30 14.22
N THR A 2 10.26 -11.88 15.23
CA THR A 2 9.84 -10.77 16.10
C THR A 2 10.03 -9.45 15.36
N ALA A 3 9.07 -8.54 15.52
CA ALA A 3 9.13 -7.21 14.93
C ALA A 3 8.78 -6.19 16.01
N LEU A 4 9.58 -5.12 16.09
CA LEU A 4 9.36 -4.02 17.01
C LEU A 4 8.79 -2.81 16.27
N GLY A 5 7.78 -2.19 16.85
CA GLY A 5 7.26 -0.90 16.44
C GLY A 5 7.88 0.22 17.27
N ILE A 6 8.19 1.35 16.63
CA ILE A 6 8.68 2.57 17.27
C ILE A 6 7.79 3.72 16.79
N LEU A 7 6.91 4.17 17.66
CA LEU A 7 6.10 5.37 17.42
C LEU A 7 6.90 6.59 17.86
N ASP A 8 6.98 7.59 16.98
CA ASP A 8 7.52 8.91 17.30
C ASP A 8 6.42 9.95 17.11
N ALA A 9 5.91 10.48 18.23
CA ALA A 9 4.92 11.54 18.28
C ALA A 9 5.61 12.88 18.58
N VAL A 10 6.31 13.42 17.56
CA VAL A 10 6.99 14.73 17.62
C VAL A 10 8.06 14.77 18.73
N GLY A 11 8.94 13.78 18.70
CA GLY A 11 10.08 13.64 19.63
C GLY A 11 9.80 12.80 20.87
N TRP A 12 8.53 12.43 21.12
CA TRP A 12 8.20 11.42 22.12
C TRP A 12 8.18 10.03 21.47
N GLN A 13 9.10 9.16 21.88
CA GLN A 13 9.26 7.82 21.31
C GLN A 13 8.83 6.72 22.26
N THR A 14 8.00 5.80 21.76
CA THR A 14 7.56 4.59 22.46
C THR A 14 7.86 3.37 21.59
N VAL A 15 8.42 2.33 22.21
CA VAL A 15 8.81 1.09 21.54
C VAL A 15 7.89 -0.03 22.03
N PHE A 16 7.42 -0.87 21.14
CA PHE A 16 6.49 -1.95 21.46
C PHE A 16 6.73 -3.16 20.59
N ASP A 17 6.34 -4.33 21.08
CA ASP A 17 6.23 -5.52 20.26
C ASP A 17 5.07 -5.34 19.27
N LEU A 18 5.36 -5.44 17.97
CA LEU A 18 4.39 -5.10 16.92
C LEU A 18 3.18 -6.03 16.95
N GLU A 19 3.35 -7.30 17.32
CA GLU A 19 2.29 -8.31 17.35
C GLU A 19 1.34 -8.13 18.53
N SER A 20 1.87 -7.98 19.74
CA SER A 20 1.06 -7.84 20.96
C SER A 20 0.68 -6.41 21.30
N GLY A 21 1.36 -5.42 20.73
CA GLY A 21 1.22 -4.00 21.09
C GLY A 21 1.76 -3.63 22.48
N GLN A 22 2.38 -4.57 23.20
CA GLN A 22 2.94 -4.31 24.53
C GLN A 22 4.24 -3.53 24.43
N GLU A 23 4.42 -2.55 25.32
CA GLU A 23 5.64 -1.77 25.42
C GLU A 23 6.87 -2.68 25.68
N ARG A 24 7.98 -2.32 25.05
CA ARG A 24 9.26 -3.02 25.12
C ARG A 24 10.38 -1.99 25.20
N GLU A 25 11.55 -2.41 25.69
CA GLU A 25 12.76 -1.61 25.57
C GLU A 25 13.30 -1.68 24.13
N ALA A 26 13.96 -0.59 23.70
CA ALA A 26 14.63 -0.55 22.40
C ALA A 26 15.99 -1.24 22.47
N ASP A 27 16.01 -2.55 22.24
CA ASP A 27 17.25 -3.30 22.17
C ASP A 27 17.75 -3.42 20.73
N GLY A 28 19.01 -3.00 20.51
CA GLY A 28 19.76 -3.32 19.30
C GLY A 28 20.08 -2.17 18.33
N PRO A 29 21.00 -2.43 17.37
CA PRO A 29 21.52 -1.41 16.46
C PRO A 29 20.47 -0.89 15.46
N LEU A 30 19.56 -1.74 14.97
CA LEU A 30 18.53 -1.32 14.02
C LEU A 30 17.52 -0.37 14.66
N CYS A 31 17.07 -0.65 15.88
CA CYS A 31 16.22 0.24 16.67
C CYS A 31 16.90 1.58 16.92
N SER A 32 18.20 1.58 17.26
CA SER A 32 18.97 2.81 17.45
C SER A 32 19.04 3.67 16.17
N ILE A 33 19.24 3.04 15.02
CA ILE A 33 19.23 3.72 13.72
C ILE A 33 17.83 4.30 13.44
N ALA A 34 16.77 3.49 13.57
CA ALA A 34 15.40 3.91 13.30
C ALA A 34 14.98 5.11 14.17
N ARG A 35 15.23 5.04 15.49
CA ARG A 35 14.95 6.14 16.43
C ARG A 35 15.66 7.44 16.04
N LYS A 36 16.94 7.35 15.69
CA LYS A 36 17.71 8.54 15.29
C LYS A 36 17.17 9.14 13.99
N ILE A 37 16.78 8.31 13.03
CA ILE A 37 16.18 8.77 11.78
C ILE A 37 14.84 9.47 12.03
N GLN A 38 13.96 8.90 12.85
CA GLN A 38 12.67 9.54 13.19
C GLN A 38 12.88 10.91 13.86
N GLN A 39 13.84 11.03 14.77
CA GLN A 39 14.19 12.29 15.42
C GLN A 39 14.74 13.35 14.46
N ASP A 40 15.58 12.93 13.50
CA ASP A 40 16.20 13.83 12.53
C ASP A 40 15.21 14.30 11.46
N HIS A 41 14.15 13.52 11.23
CA HIS A 41 13.20 13.72 10.14
C HIS A 41 11.75 13.62 10.65
N PRO A 42 11.22 14.62 11.38
CA PRO A 42 9.82 14.63 11.77
C PRO A 42 8.90 14.71 10.54
N TYR A 43 7.81 13.94 10.54
CA TYR A 43 6.87 13.92 9.40
C TYR A 43 6.03 15.21 9.35
N PRO A 44 6.00 15.93 8.22
CA PRO A 44 5.27 17.20 8.13
C PRO A 44 3.75 17.00 8.04
N GLY A 45 3.26 15.94 7.38
CA GLY A 45 1.84 15.65 7.21
C GLY A 45 1.44 15.30 5.77
N ASP A 46 0.37 14.52 5.58
CA ASP A 46 -0.03 13.95 4.27
C ASP A 46 -0.39 15.01 3.21
N GLN A 47 -0.75 16.22 3.64
CA GLN A 47 -1.15 17.33 2.75
C GLN A 47 -0.12 18.46 2.70
N GLU A 48 1.00 18.31 3.41
CA GLU A 48 2.04 19.33 3.48
C GLU A 48 3.03 19.22 2.31
N ALA A 49 3.50 20.37 1.82
CA ALA A 49 4.41 20.42 0.68
C ALA A 49 5.72 19.65 0.90
N GLY A 50 6.20 19.57 2.16
CA GLY A 50 7.46 18.92 2.52
C GLY A 50 7.41 17.39 2.58
N ALA A 51 6.24 16.76 2.44
CA ALA A 51 6.11 15.32 2.67
C ALA A 51 6.83 14.44 1.62
N MET A 52 6.92 14.89 0.37
CA MET A 52 7.70 14.19 -0.67
C MET A 52 9.20 14.28 -0.39
N ALA A 53 9.70 15.48 -0.03
CA ALA A 53 11.09 15.66 0.37
C ALA A 53 11.44 14.84 1.62
N TRP A 54 10.51 14.74 2.58
CA TRP A 54 10.68 13.91 3.77
C TRP A 54 10.92 12.44 3.44
N VAL A 55 10.20 11.86 2.47
CA VAL A 55 10.42 10.46 2.03
C VAL A 55 11.85 10.28 1.55
N THR A 56 12.33 11.18 0.68
CA THR A 56 13.68 11.14 0.13
C THR A 56 14.75 11.36 1.20
N ASP A 57 14.63 12.40 2.02
CA ASP A 57 15.62 12.74 3.05
C ASP A 57 15.78 11.63 4.09
N THR A 58 14.66 11.04 4.49
CA THR A 58 14.61 9.91 5.43
C THR A 58 15.29 8.68 4.83
N ALA A 59 14.99 8.36 3.56
CA ALA A 59 15.60 7.23 2.88
C ALA A 59 17.11 7.41 2.62
N LEU A 60 17.54 8.61 2.26
CA LEU A 60 18.97 8.95 2.15
C LEU A 60 19.65 8.88 3.52
N GLY A 61 18.97 9.32 4.58
CA GLY A 61 19.42 9.18 5.96
C GLY A 61 19.65 7.73 6.37
N LEU A 62 18.71 6.84 6.05
CA LEU A 62 18.82 5.39 6.26
C LEU A 62 19.93 4.80 5.38
N THR A 63 20.05 5.23 4.13
CA THR A 63 21.07 4.75 3.20
C THR A 63 22.48 5.02 3.73
N ARG A 64 22.72 6.22 4.26
CA ARG A 64 24.01 6.59 4.87
C ARG A 64 24.32 5.80 6.14
N ARG A 65 23.32 5.49 6.97
CA ARG A 65 23.52 4.87 8.30
C ARG A 65 23.51 3.35 8.28
N TYR A 66 22.74 2.75 7.37
CA TYR A 66 22.53 1.30 7.31
C TYR A 66 23.14 0.64 6.08
N SER A 67 23.36 1.42 5.00
CA SER A 67 23.90 0.95 3.71
C SER A 67 23.13 -0.26 3.15
N PRO A 68 21.81 -0.13 2.89
CA PRO A 68 21.00 -1.17 2.28
C PRO A 68 21.43 -1.46 0.83
N GLU A 69 21.13 -2.65 0.33
CA GLU A 69 21.13 -2.93 -1.12
C GLU A 69 19.74 -2.73 -1.74
N LEU A 70 18.67 -2.90 -0.95
CA LEU A 70 17.29 -2.71 -1.38
C LEU A 70 16.65 -1.53 -0.64
N VAL A 71 16.14 -0.55 -1.38
CA VAL A 71 15.36 0.56 -0.82
C VAL A 71 13.99 0.59 -1.46
N LEU A 72 12.94 0.67 -0.65
CA LEU A 72 11.57 0.85 -1.10
C LEU A 72 11.08 2.25 -0.73
N LEU A 73 10.52 2.96 -1.70
CA LEU A 73 10.07 4.35 -1.55
C LEU A 73 8.61 4.45 -1.95
N ASN A 74 7.81 5.13 -1.14
CA ASN A 74 6.43 5.44 -1.46
C ASN A 74 6.16 6.95 -1.36
N TYR A 75 5.72 7.54 -2.46
CA TYR A 75 5.25 8.91 -2.55
C TYR A 75 3.73 8.92 -2.73
N ALA A 76 2.99 8.90 -1.63
CA ALA A 76 1.52 8.87 -1.64
C ALA A 76 0.86 10.26 -1.70
N ASN A 77 1.65 11.33 -1.55
CA ASN A 77 1.12 12.69 -1.48
C ASN A 77 0.30 13.12 -2.71
N PRO A 78 0.70 12.86 -3.97
CA PRO A 78 -0.11 13.24 -5.12
C PRO A 78 -1.52 12.63 -5.08
N PHE A 79 -1.65 11.40 -4.57
CA PHE A 79 -2.94 10.75 -4.33
C PHE A 79 -3.79 11.51 -3.30
N PHE A 80 -3.25 11.76 -2.11
CA PHE A 80 -4.01 12.40 -1.03
C PHE A 80 -4.46 13.82 -1.39
N LEU A 81 -3.55 14.59 -2.00
CA LEU A 81 -3.78 15.95 -2.46
C LEU A 81 -4.92 16.00 -3.49
N ARG A 82 -4.93 15.11 -4.47
CA ARG A 82 -5.97 15.08 -5.50
C ARG A 82 -7.30 14.56 -4.99
N THR A 83 -7.25 13.54 -4.13
CA THR A 83 -8.44 12.86 -3.60
C THR A 83 -9.19 13.73 -2.60
N PHE A 84 -8.48 14.42 -1.70
CA PHE A 84 -9.10 15.05 -0.52
C PHE A 84 -8.98 16.58 -0.45
N SER A 85 -8.04 17.20 -1.16
CA SER A 85 -7.82 18.66 -1.06
C SER A 85 -8.55 19.47 -2.13
N GLY A 86 -9.23 18.81 -3.08
CA GLY A 86 -9.94 19.49 -4.17
C GLY A 86 -9.00 20.27 -5.11
N LEU A 87 -7.72 19.92 -5.14
CA LEU A 87 -6.71 20.62 -5.94
C LEU A 87 -7.08 20.69 -7.42
N SER A 88 -6.78 21.83 -8.04
CA SER A 88 -6.88 21.98 -9.50
C SER A 88 -5.96 20.98 -10.20
N ARG A 89 -6.29 20.63 -11.44
CA ARG A 89 -5.45 19.73 -12.24
C ARG A 89 -4.01 20.24 -12.37
N GLU A 90 -3.84 21.54 -12.56
CA GLU A 90 -2.52 22.18 -12.66
C GLU A 90 -1.70 22.04 -11.37
N ALA A 91 -2.30 22.36 -10.23
CA ALA A 91 -1.62 22.26 -8.94
C ALA A 91 -1.28 20.80 -8.59
N TRP A 92 -2.17 19.86 -8.93
CA TRP A 92 -1.88 18.43 -8.80
C TRP A 92 -0.74 17.96 -9.72
N LEU A 93 -0.69 18.41 -10.98
CA LEU A 93 0.44 18.12 -11.87
C LEU A 93 1.76 18.66 -11.32
N GLY A 94 1.72 19.82 -10.65
CA GLY A 94 2.86 20.34 -9.89
C GLY A 94 3.31 19.38 -8.78
N ALA A 95 2.38 18.82 -8.00
CA ALA A 95 2.70 17.82 -6.98
C ALA A 95 3.27 16.52 -7.58
N VAL A 96 2.74 16.05 -8.72
CA VAL A 96 3.30 14.91 -9.46
C VAL A 96 4.73 15.20 -9.88
N ALA A 97 5.00 16.37 -10.48
CA ALA A 97 6.35 16.76 -10.87
C ALA A 97 7.31 16.78 -9.68
N THR A 98 6.89 17.32 -8.52
CA THR A 98 7.68 17.29 -7.28
C THR A 98 8.00 15.85 -6.84
N ALA A 99 7.04 14.92 -6.92
CA ALA A 99 7.30 13.53 -6.57
C ALA A 99 8.39 12.89 -7.46
N PHE A 100 8.36 13.17 -8.77
CA PHE A 100 9.40 12.71 -9.70
C PHE A 100 10.75 13.37 -9.46
N VAL A 101 10.78 14.68 -9.12
CA VAL A 101 12.02 15.38 -8.76
C VAL A 101 12.65 14.75 -7.51
N GLU A 102 11.84 14.47 -6.49
CA GLU A 102 12.32 13.85 -5.25
C GLU A 102 12.77 12.39 -5.45
N ALA A 103 12.05 11.61 -6.26
CA ALA A 103 12.48 10.27 -6.67
C ALA A 103 13.80 10.32 -7.47
N GLY A 104 13.93 11.25 -8.41
CA GLY A 104 15.15 11.49 -9.18
C GLY A 104 16.33 11.86 -8.28
N ARG A 105 16.11 12.77 -7.33
CA ARG A 105 17.12 13.16 -6.33
C ARG A 105 17.63 11.96 -5.53
N PHE A 106 16.72 11.09 -5.08
CA PHE A 106 17.12 9.85 -4.40
C PHE A 106 18.03 8.99 -5.29
N ILE A 107 17.64 8.77 -6.54
CA ILE A 107 18.38 7.93 -7.49
C ILE A 107 19.77 8.53 -7.76
N GLU A 108 19.84 9.83 -8.06
CA GLU A 108 21.08 10.56 -8.36
C GLU A 108 22.06 10.55 -7.17
N GLU A 109 21.58 10.81 -5.95
CA GLU A 109 22.43 10.87 -4.76
C GLU A 109 22.86 9.47 -4.26
N SER A 110 22.04 8.44 -4.46
CA SER A 110 22.29 7.09 -3.93
C SER A 110 22.97 6.15 -4.93
N GLY A 111 22.80 6.38 -6.23
CA GLY A 111 23.29 5.52 -7.31
C GLY A 111 22.55 4.18 -7.44
N PHE A 112 21.35 4.05 -6.87
CA PHE A 112 20.55 2.82 -6.96
C PHE A 112 19.93 2.66 -8.35
N CYS A 113 19.86 1.42 -8.83
CA CYS A 113 19.13 1.02 -10.03
C CYS A 113 17.61 1.19 -9.80
N PRO A 114 16.91 2.05 -10.57
CA PRO A 114 15.51 2.36 -10.30
C PRO A 114 14.53 1.35 -10.92
N VAL A 115 13.48 1.06 -10.15
CA VAL A 115 12.20 0.54 -10.64
C VAL A 115 11.13 1.49 -10.13
N VAL A 116 10.47 2.24 -11.02
CA VAL A 116 9.49 3.27 -10.67
C VAL A 116 8.12 2.89 -11.20
N LEU A 117 7.15 2.73 -10.31
CA LEU A 117 5.76 2.35 -10.60
C LEU A 117 4.82 3.53 -10.36
N GLY A 118 4.01 3.87 -11.36
CA GLY A 118 2.81 4.71 -11.16
C GLY A 118 1.63 3.80 -10.82
N THR A 119 0.87 4.11 -9.77
CA THR A 119 -0.20 3.21 -9.30
C THR A 119 -1.50 3.28 -10.12
N GLY A 120 -1.57 4.16 -11.12
CA GLY A 120 -2.76 4.42 -11.93
C GLY A 120 -3.27 5.85 -11.80
N SER A 121 -4.13 6.23 -12.73
CA SER A 121 -4.73 7.56 -12.83
C SER A 121 -5.73 7.83 -11.70
N LEU A 122 -6.07 9.11 -11.53
CA LEU A 122 -7.16 9.55 -10.66
C LEU A 122 -8.25 10.21 -11.48
N THR A 123 -9.48 9.76 -11.28
CA THR A 123 -10.66 10.25 -11.99
C THR A 123 -11.57 11.02 -11.05
N PRO A 124 -12.20 12.13 -11.50
CA PRO A 124 -13.18 12.85 -10.70
C PRO A 124 -14.32 11.92 -10.24
N VAL A 125 -14.85 12.18 -9.05
CA VAL A 125 -16.07 11.49 -8.60
C VAL A 125 -17.26 11.97 -9.44
N MET A 126 -17.89 11.03 -10.15
CA MET A 126 -19.05 11.25 -11.02
C MET A 126 -20.36 10.89 -10.32
N GLY A 127 -20.34 9.87 -9.45
CA GLY A 127 -21.53 9.37 -8.78
C GLY A 127 -21.22 8.58 -7.52
N ARG A 128 -22.26 8.20 -6.79
CA ARG A 128 -22.17 7.40 -5.56
C ARG A 128 -23.25 6.33 -5.59
N VAL A 129 -22.85 5.10 -5.26
CA VAL A 129 -23.78 3.99 -5.01
C VAL A 129 -23.99 3.91 -3.51
N ASP A 130 -25.20 4.19 -3.04
CA ASP A 130 -25.54 4.13 -1.62
C ASP A 130 -26.13 2.76 -1.28
N LEU A 131 -25.39 1.98 -0.49
CA LEU A 131 -25.78 0.65 -0.05
C LEU A 131 -26.49 0.68 1.31
N SER A 132 -26.70 1.84 1.93
CA SER A 132 -27.36 1.93 3.25
C SER A 132 -28.86 1.59 3.23
N THR A 133 -29.44 1.40 2.04
CA THR A 133 -30.86 1.06 1.85
C THR A 133 -31.13 -0.44 1.75
N ILE A 134 -30.09 -1.27 1.64
CA ILE A 134 -30.23 -2.72 1.50
C ILE A 134 -30.48 -3.38 2.87
N ASP A 135 -31.19 -4.51 2.88
CA ASP A 135 -31.54 -5.23 4.11
C ASP A 135 -30.37 -6.08 4.66
N GLY A 136 -29.47 -6.53 3.78
CA GLY A 136 -28.25 -7.25 4.12
C GLY A 136 -27.20 -6.41 4.87
N ILE A 137 -26.06 -7.03 5.20
CA ILE A 137 -24.94 -6.29 5.83
C ILE A 137 -23.96 -5.88 4.74
N GLU A 138 -23.87 -4.59 4.45
CA GLU A 138 -22.89 -4.03 3.54
C GLU A 138 -21.56 -3.70 4.24
N ASN A 139 -20.48 -3.70 3.49
CA ASN A 139 -19.20 -3.18 3.94
C ASN A 139 -18.44 -2.52 2.79
N VAL A 140 -18.00 -1.30 3.05
CA VAL A 140 -17.18 -0.51 2.15
C VAL A 140 -15.90 -0.12 2.89
N THR A 141 -14.83 -0.86 2.62
CA THR A 141 -13.56 -0.68 3.34
C THR A 141 -12.68 0.34 2.63
N GLY A 142 -12.12 1.27 3.41
CA GLY A 142 -11.09 2.20 2.96
C GLY A 142 -11.61 3.58 2.54
N PRO A 143 -10.68 4.50 2.24
CA PRO A 143 -11.00 5.90 2.00
C PRO A 143 -11.79 6.20 0.71
N VAL A 144 -11.65 5.35 -0.31
CA VAL A 144 -12.20 5.55 -1.66
C VAL A 144 -12.69 4.22 -2.23
N PRO A 145 -13.74 3.61 -1.64
CA PRO A 145 -14.14 2.24 -1.96
C PRO A 145 -14.76 2.15 -3.36
N THR A 146 -14.03 1.53 -4.29
CA THR A 146 -14.49 1.14 -5.63
C THR A 146 -14.95 -0.31 -5.72
N TYR A 147 -14.79 -1.05 -4.61
CA TYR A 147 -15.35 -2.37 -4.38
C TYR A 147 -16.15 -2.36 -3.08
N ALA A 148 -17.21 -3.15 -3.02
CA ALA A 148 -18.05 -3.30 -1.83
C ALA A 148 -18.43 -4.77 -1.63
N ALA A 149 -18.74 -5.13 -0.38
CA ALA A 149 -19.21 -6.45 -0.01
C ALA A 149 -20.62 -6.37 0.56
N VAL A 150 -21.43 -7.40 0.31
CA VAL A 150 -22.74 -7.58 0.93
C VAL A 150 -22.86 -9.02 1.43
N ASP A 151 -23.20 -9.18 2.70
CA ASP A 151 -23.49 -10.47 3.32
C ASP A 151 -24.96 -10.62 3.63
N ARG A 152 -25.47 -11.82 3.37
CA ARG A 152 -26.88 -12.22 3.50
C ARG A 152 -27.85 -11.26 2.78
N PRO A 153 -27.63 -10.95 1.47
CA PRO A 153 -28.55 -10.11 0.73
C PRO A 153 -29.93 -10.78 0.64
N SER A 154 -30.98 -10.00 0.85
CA SER A 154 -32.36 -10.43 0.61
C SER A 154 -32.63 -10.56 -0.91
N THR A 155 -33.70 -11.25 -1.30
CA THR A 155 -34.13 -11.26 -2.72
C THR A 155 -34.50 -9.86 -3.23
N ARG A 156 -34.90 -8.95 -2.32
CA ARG A 156 -35.14 -7.56 -2.66
C ARG A 156 -33.81 -6.84 -2.92
N ASP A 157 -32.80 -7.04 -2.07
CA ASP A 157 -31.48 -6.43 -2.21
C ASP A 157 -30.85 -6.79 -3.55
N LEU A 158 -30.93 -8.06 -3.96
CA LEU A 158 -30.39 -8.50 -5.25
C LEU A 158 -31.03 -7.75 -6.43
N LYS A 159 -32.35 -7.56 -6.42
CA LYS A 159 -33.06 -6.80 -7.46
C LYS A 159 -32.70 -5.31 -7.41
N GLU A 160 -32.63 -4.74 -6.20
CA GLU A 160 -32.27 -3.34 -6.02
C GLU A 160 -30.86 -3.07 -6.55
N ILE A 161 -29.89 -3.94 -6.23
CA ILE A 161 -28.50 -3.87 -6.71
C ILE A 161 -28.41 -4.02 -8.23
N GLU A 162 -29.17 -4.93 -8.85
CA GLU A 162 -29.21 -5.08 -10.31
C GLU A 162 -29.73 -3.82 -11.03
N GLU A 163 -30.55 -3.01 -10.35
CA GLU A 163 -31.15 -1.78 -10.89
C GLU A 163 -30.35 -0.50 -10.53
N MET A 164 -29.32 -0.60 -9.67
CA MET A 164 -28.51 0.56 -9.25
C MET A 164 -27.56 1.04 -10.35
N ASP A 165 -27.63 2.34 -10.66
CA ASP A 165 -26.63 3.00 -11.50
C ASP A 165 -25.23 2.96 -10.86
N GLY A 166 -24.19 2.86 -11.69
CA GLY A 166 -22.80 2.94 -11.24
C GLY A 166 -22.22 1.64 -10.70
N ILE A 167 -22.95 0.52 -10.78
CA ILE A 167 -22.42 -0.82 -10.52
C ILE A 167 -21.99 -1.45 -11.85
N ARG A 168 -20.69 -1.73 -11.98
CA ARG A 168 -20.13 -2.37 -13.18
C ARG A 168 -20.44 -3.86 -13.23
N TRP A 169 -20.32 -4.52 -12.09
CA TRP A 169 -20.69 -5.92 -11.92
C TRP A 169 -20.95 -6.24 -10.45
N ALA A 170 -21.76 -7.28 -10.24
CA ALA A 170 -22.01 -7.92 -8.97
C ALA A 170 -21.72 -9.43 -9.14
N MET A 171 -20.89 -10.00 -8.28
CA MET A 171 -20.51 -11.42 -8.33
C MET A 171 -20.86 -12.10 -7.02
N THR A 172 -21.57 -13.22 -7.10
CA THR A 172 -21.80 -14.11 -5.98
C THR A 172 -20.50 -14.76 -5.52
N LYS A 173 -20.49 -15.25 -4.27
CA LYS A 173 -19.37 -16.02 -3.72
C LYS A 173 -18.90 -17.16 -4.65
N ASP A 174 -19.83 -17.91 -5.23
CA ASP A 174 -19.51 -19.03 -6.12
C ASP A 174 -18.86 -18.59 -7.44
N GLU A 175 -19.29 -17.44 -7.97
CA GLU A 175 -18.67 -16.83 -9.15
C GLU A 175 -17.24 -16.35 -8.84
N VAL A 176 -17.06 -15.68 -7.70
CA VAL A 176 -15.73 -15.26 -7.22
C VAL A 176 -14.80 -16.46 -7.04
N VAL A 177 -15.27 -17.55 -6.42
CA VAL A 177 -14.48 -18.78 -6.25
C VAL A 177 -14.09 -19.38 -7.60
N ARG A 178 -15.04 -19.46 -8.54
CA ARG A 178 -14.81 -20.02 -9.88
C ARG A 178 -13.81 -19.19 -10.69
N GLN A 179 -13.94 -17.88 -10.63
CA GLN A 179 -13.18 -16.94 -11.44
C GLN A 179 -11.77 -16.70 -10.89
N PHE A 180 -11.66 -16.39 -9.60
CA PHE A 180 -10.39 -15.97 -9.00
C PHE A 180 -9.64 -17.12 -8.33
N ARG A 181 -10.30 -18.24 -8.02
CA ARG A 181 -9.69 -19.41 -7.36
C ARG A 181 -8.90 -19.00 -6.10
N PRO A 182 -9.55 -18.33 -5.13
CA PRO A 182 -8.92 -17.83 -3.92
C PRO A 182 -8.25 -18.97 -3.14
N CYS A 183 -7.20 -18.63 -2.37
CA CYS A 183 -6.65 -19.53 -1.37
C CYS A 183 -7.71 -19.86 -0.30
N LYS A 184 -7.46 -20.90 0.49
CA LYS A 184 -8.43 -21.39 1.48
C LYS A 184 -8.80 -20.27 2.47
N GLU A 185 -7.81 -19.56 2.96
CA GLU A 185 -7.94 -18.47 3.92
C GLU A 185 -8.81 -17.34 3.35
N GLN A 186 -8.57 -16.95 2.10
CA GLN A 186 -9.35 -15.91 1.42
C GLN A 186 -10.79 -16.39 1.12
N ALA A 187 -10.97 -17.64 0.71
CA ALA A 187 -12.28 -18.22 0.40
C ALA A 187 -13.24 -18.20 1.61
N HIS A 188 -12.72 -18.43 2.82
CA HIS A 188 -13.48 -18.35 4.07
C HIS A 188 -13.96 -16.93 4.37
N ARG A 189 -13.23 -15.90 3.92
CA ARG A 189 -13.53 -14.48 4.14
C ARG A 189 -14.37 -13.84 3.04
N LEU A 190 -14.65 -14.56 1.96
CA LEU A 190 -15.44 -14.02 0.85
C LEU A 190 -16.85 -13.65 1.28
N PRO A 191 -17.34 -12.48 0.84
CA PRO A 191 -18.73 -12.10 1.06
C PRO A 191 -19.69 -12.95 0.21
N ASP A 192 -20.97 -12.92 0.53
CA ASP A 192 -22.01 -13.57 -0.29
C ASP A 192 -22.12 -12.90 -1.67
N LEU A 193 -21.92 -11.57 -1.72
CA LEU A 193 -21.89 -10.77 -2.94
C LEU A 193 -20.73 -9.76 -2.90
N LEU A 194 -19.93 -9.71 -3.97
CA LEU A 194 -18.87 -8.73 -4.21
C LEU A 194 -19.29 -7.80 -5.35
N LEU A 195 -19.19 -6.49 -5.12
CA LEU A 195 -19.58 -5.46 -6.06
C LEU A 195 -18.34 -4.69 -6.54
N ALA A 196 -18.36 -4.26 -7.81
CA ALA A 196 -17.41 -3.31 -8.35
C ALA A 196 -18.11 -2.11 -8.98
N ALA A 197 -17.61 -0.92 -8.70
CA ALA A 197 -18.15 0.32 -9.23
C ALA A 197 -17.71 0.55 -10.68
N GLU A 198 -18.51 1.30 -11.42
CA GLU A 198 -18.12 1.90 -12.70
C GLU A 198 -17.05 2.97 -12.52
N GLN A 199 -16.41 3.37 -13.62
CA GLN A 199 -15.44 4.46 -13.64
C GLN A 199 -16.04 5.75 -13.05
N GLY A 200 -15.37 6.35 -12.07
CA GLY A 200 -15.84 7.59 -11.44
C GLY A 200 -16.91 7.39 -10.35
N TRP A 201 -17.34 6.16 -10.08
CA TRP A 201 -18.30 5.85 -9.03
C TRP A 201 -17.62 5.30 -7.78
N ILE A 202 -18.19 5.60 -6.62
CA ILE A 202 -17.76 5.07 -5.31
C ILE A 202 -18.94 4.50 -4.56
N PHE A 203 -18.69 3.50 -3.72
CA PHE A 203 -19.70 2.99 -2.80
C PHE A 203 -19.80 3.84 -1.53
N ARG A 204 -20.99 3.88 -0.94
CA ARG A 204 -21.30 4.45 0.37
C ARG A 204 -22.07 3.41 1.18
N GLY A 205 -21.83 3.38 2.48
CA GLY A 205 -22.36 2.37 3.41
C GLY A 205 -21.49 2.27 4.66
N PHE A 206 -21.68 1.23 5.47
CA PHE A 206 -20.86 0.97 6.65
C PHE A 206 -19.36 0.94 6.33
N GLY A 207 -18.56 1.71 7.07
CA GLY A 207 -17.11 1.88 6.85
C GLY A 207 -16.70 3.08 5.97
N SER A 208 -17.67 3.78 5.38
CA SER A 208 -17.39 4.98 4.55
C SER A 208 -16.76 6.12 5.35
N VAL A 209 -15.77 6.79 4.75
CA VAL A 209 -15.26 8.06 5.27
C VAL A 209 -16.27 9.19 5.03
N THR A 210 -16.47 10.07 6.01
CA THR A 210 -17.36 11.24 5.89
C THR A 210 -16.71 12.41 5.14
N ARG A 211 -15.39 12.36 4.93
CA ARG A 211 -14.64 13.43 4.24
C ARG A 211 -15.09 13.58 2.78
N PRO A 212 -15.10 14.81 2.25
CA PRO A 212 -15.27 15.03 0.81
C PRO A 212 -14.20 14.28 0.01
N VAL A 213 -14.65 13.56 -1.02
CA VAL A 213 -13.80 12.88 -2.00
C VAL A 213 -14.02 13.55 -3.34
N HIS A 214 -12.94 14.05 -3.93
CA HIS A 214 -12.96 14.81 -5.19
C HIS A 214 -12.50 13.98 -6.39
N ALA A 215 -11.61 13.02 -6.16
CA ALA A 215 -11.14 12.09 -7.16
C ALA A 215 -10.89 10.72 -6.53
N ILE A 216 -10.96 9.67 -7.34
CA ILE A 216 -10.77 8.26 -6.93
C ILE A 216 -9.81 7.57 -7.90
N PRO A 217 -9.23 6.42 -7.50
CA PRO A 217 -8.53 5.54 -8.43
C PRO A 217 -9.35 5.29 -9.71
N GLY A 218 -8.71 5.47 -10.87
CA GLY A 218 -9.27 5.03 -12.14
C GLY A 218 -9.29 3.51 -12.26
N LEU A 219 -10.09 3.00 -13.20
CA LEU A 219 -10.11 1.60 -13.61
C LEU A 219 -9.01 1.30 -14.64
N ASP A 220 -7.77 1.68 -14.31
CA ASP A 220 -6.62 1.50 -15.19
C ASP A 220 -6.22 0.03 -15.25
N ARG A 221 -6.49 -0.61 -16.40
CA ARG A 221 -6.05 -2.00 -16.67
C ARG A 221 -4.55 -2.08 -16.90
N GLU A 222 -3.95 -1.00 -17.39
CA GLU A 222 -2.51 -0.87 -17.61
C GLU A 222 -2.00 0.33 -16.83
N ILE A 223 -0.87 0.18 -16.15
CA ILE A 223 -0.20 1.25 -15.40
C ILE A 223 1.26 1.40 -15.88
N PRO A 224 1.84 2.60 -15.76
CA PRO A 224 3.19 2.86 -16.22
C PRO A 224 4.24 2.31 -15.25
N ILE A 225 5.26 1.64 -15.78
CA ILE A 225 6.47 1.28 -15.05
C ILE A 225 7.73 1.66 -15.82
N HIS A 226 8.63 2.36 -15.15
CA HIS A 226 10.01 2.58 -15.59
C HIS A 226 10.93 1.59 -14.85
N SER A 227 11.85 0.95 -15.54
CA SER A 227 12.73 -0.03 -14.91
C SER A 227 14.06 -0.17 -15.65
N ASP A 228 15.14 0.09 -14.91
CA ASP A 228 16.51 -0.26 -15.33
C ASP A 228 16.90 -1.67 -14.84
N ALA A 229 16.01 -2.33 -14.10
CA ALA A 229 16.17 -3.70 -13.59
C ALA A 229 15.77 -4.78 -14.61
N GLY A 230 15.00 -4.40 -15.63
CA GLY A 230 14.54 -5.30 -16.69
C GLY A 230 13.10 -5.04 -17.10
N THR A 231 12.58 -5.82 -18.04
CA THR A 231 11.19 -5.71 -18.47
C THR A 231 10.24 -6.30 -17.44
N ILE A 232 9.23 -5.54 -17.05
CA ILE A 232 8.15 -5.95 -16.14
C ILE A 232 6.82 -5.70 -16.87
N ARG A 233 6.02 -6.74 -17.03
CA ARG A 233 4.73 -6.68 -17.73
C ARG A 233 3.52 -6.86 -16.83
N THR A 234 3.70 -7.38 -15.62
CA THR A 234 2.62 -7.58 -14.65
C THR A 234 3.13 -7.24 -13.24
N LEU A 235 2.23 -6.84 -12.33
CA LEU A 235 2.61 -6.52 -10.94
C LEU A 235 3.44 -7.63 -10.27
N PRO A 236 3.06 -8.93 -10.36
CA PRO A 236 3.85 -10.02 -9.77
C PRO A 236 5.27 -10.19 -10.32
N GLU A 237 5.57 -9.68 -11.52
CA GLU A 237 6.92 -9.75 -12.10
C GLU A 237 7.91 -8.77 -11.46
N ILE A 238 7.43 -7.78 -10.68
CA ILE A 238 8.29 -6.79 -10.01
C ILE A 238 9.27 -7.48 -9.07
N LYS A 239 8.76 -8.28 -8.11
CA LYS A 239 9.59 -8.96 -7.12
C LYS A 239 10.70 -9.82 -7.73
N PRO A 240 10.43 -10.81 -8.62
CA PRO A 240 11.49 -11.64 -9.19
C PRO A 240 12.47 -10.84 -10.05
N THR A 241 12.01 -9.76 -10.70
CA THR A 241 12.91 -8.87 -11.47
C THR A 241 13.87 -8.12 -10.56
N VAL A 242 13.38 -7.57 -9.44
CA VAL A 242 14.21 -6.87 -8.46
C VAL A 242 15.19 -7.84 -7.78
N LEU A 243 14.71 -9.00 -7.31
CA LEU A 243 15.57 -10.00 -6.65
C LEU A 243 16.72 -10.46 -7.55
N ARG A 244 16.45 -10.74 -8.82
CA ARG A 244 17.51 -11.12 -9.78
C ARG A 244 18.60 -10.06 -9.89
N ARG A 245 18.25 -8.77 -9.93
CA ARG A 245 19.26 -7.68 -10.02
C ARG A 245 20.05 -7.53 -8.73
N LEU A 246 19.40 -7.71 -7.57
CA LEU A 246 20.09 -7.75 -6.29
C LEU A 246 21.09 -8.93 -6.22
N GLU A 247 20.72 -10.11 -6.73
CA GLU A 247 21.60 -11.28 -6.85
C GLU A 247 22.78 -11.06 -7.80
N GLU A 248 22.61 -10.24 -8.83
CA GLU A 248 23.69 -9.81 -9.76
C GLU A 248 24.65 -8.79 -9.13
N GLY A 249 24.36 -8.30 -7.93
CA GLY A 249 25.19 -7.36 -7.16
C GLY A 249 24.79 -5.89 -7.27
N ASP A 250 23.68 -5.59 -7.96
CA ASP A 250 23.16 -4.22 -8.04
C ASP A 250 22.47 -3.81 -6.73
N LYS A 251 22.45 -2.51 -6.45
CA LYS A 251 21.54 -1.93 -5.45
C LYS A 251 20.28 -1.46 -6.16
N VAL A 252 19.10 -1.80 -5.65
CA VAL A 252 17.84 -1.54 -6.34
C VAL A 252 16.91 -0.68 -5.49
N ALA A 253 16.37 0.38 -6.11
CA ALA A 253 15.37 1.25 -5.53
C ALA A 253 14.01 0.95 -6.18
N PHE A 254 13.07 0.36 -5.42
CA PHE A 254 11.69 0.20 -5.87
C PHE A 254 10.85 1.38 -5.37
N ILE A 255 10.46 2.26 -6.28
CA ILE A 255 9.77 3.52 -6.03
C ILE A 255 8.33 3.43 -6.51
N ILE A 256 7.38 3.76 -5.65
CA ILE A 256 5.95 3.85 -5.95
C ILE A 256 5.53 5.31 -5.87
N ILE A 257 4.91 5.82 -6.94
CA ILE A 257 4.30 7.15 -6.96
C ILE A 257 2.79 6.98 -7.10
N GLU A 258 2.04 7.30 -6.04
CA GLU A 258 0.60 7.09 -6.04
C GLU A 258 -0.14 8.16 -6.85
N GLY A 259 -1.26 7.76 -7.45
CA GLY A 259 -2.13 8.65 -8.21
C GLY A 259 -1.61 8.98 -9.61
N VAL A 260 -0.53 8.35 -10.08
CA VAL A 260 0.07 8.63 -11.38
C VAL A 260 -0.23 7.50 -12.37
N GLY A 261 -0.91 7.86 -13.46
CA GLY A 261 -1.22 6.98 -14.60
C GLY A 261 -0.35 7.31 -15.83
N THR A 262 -0.61 6.62 -16.94
CA THR A 262 0.19 6.72 -18.18
C THR A 262 0.34 8.14 -18.72
N ASP A 263 -0.71 8.96 -18.60
CA ASP A 263 -0.77 10.30 -19.18
C ASP A 263 0.07 11.35 -18.44
N ASN A 264 0.52 11.02 -17.23
CA ASN A 264 1.19 11.95 -16.31
C ASN A 264 2.46 11.34 -15.69
N PHE A 265 2.90 10.20 -16.19
CA PHE A 265 4.14 9.57 -15.79
C PHE A 265 5.32 10.20 -16.55
N LEU A 266 6.31 10.72 -15.81
CA LEU A 266 7.31 11.64 -16.39
C LEU A 266 8.61 10.97 -16.85
N LEU A 267 8.79 9.68 -16.58
CA LEU A 267 9.94 8.90 -17.03
C LEU A 267 9.58 8.05 -18.27
N PRO A 268 10.55 7.61 -19.09
CA PRO A 268 10.29 6.61 -20.11
C PRO A 268 9.73 5.33 -19.49
N TRP A 269 8.56 4.87 -19.94
CA TRP A 269 7.85 3.79 -19.28
C TRP A 269 7.37 2.71 -20.26
N THR A 270 7.08 1.55 -19.71
CA THR A 270 6.45 0.41 -20.38
C THR A 270 5.16 0.03 -19.65
N ARG A 271 4.26 -0.67 -20.35
CA ARG A 271 2.96 -1.09 -19.82
C ARG A 271 3.14 -2.24 -18.83
N CYS A 272 2.53 -2.08 -17.66
CA CYS A 272 2.37 -3.12 -16.65
C CYS A 272 0.88 -3.43 -16.48
N ASP A 273 0.49 -4.69 -16.61
CA ASP A 273 -0.87 -5.18 -16.37
C ASP A 273 -1.22 -5.03 -14.88
N ASN A 274 -2.29 -4.29 -14.63
CA ASN A 274 -2.85 -3.97 -13.32
C ASN A 274 -4.13 -4.77 -13.06
N THR A 275 -4.27 -5.95 -13.68
CA THR A 275 -5.46 -6.79 -13.55
C THR A 275 -5.16 -8.20 -13.06
N PHE A 276 -6.21 -8.85 -12.55
CA PHE A 276 -6.27 -10.28 -12.35
C PHE A 276 -7.68 -10.74 -12.77
N GLY A 277 -7.84 -11.11 -14.04
CA GLY A 277 -9.16 -11.34 -14.63
C GLY A 277 -9.96 -10.04 -14.75
N GLU A 278 -11.14 -10.00 -14.12
CA GLU A 278 -12.00 -8.80 -14.06
C GLU A 278 -11.66 -7.87 -12.89
N PHE A 279 -10.83 -8.33 -11.96
CA PHE A 279 -10.34 -7.50 -10.87
C PHE A 279 -9.27 -6.55 -11.40
N ILE A 280 -9.47 -5.26 -11.18
CA ILE A 280 -8.49 -4.20 -11.45
C ILE A 280 -8.00 -3.74 -10.09
N TYR A 281 -6.69 -3.83 -9.84
CA TYR A 281 -6.13 -3.44 -8.56
C TYR A 281 -6.34 -1.95 -8.32
N PRO A 282 -7.08 -1.54 -7.27
CA PRO A 282 -7.15 -0.15 -6.88
C PRO A 282 -5.83 0.27 -6.22
N GLN A 283 -5.60 1.57 -6.13
CA GLN A 283 -4.42 2.12 -5.45
C GLN A 283 -4.51 1.84 -3.94
N GLY A 284 -3.80 0.80 -3.48
CA GLY A 284 -3.95 0.31 -2.11
C GLY A 284 -3.27 -1.02 -1.82
N GLY A 285 -3.67 -1.65 -0.73
CA GLY A 285 -2.99 -2.82 -0.16
C GLY A 285 -2.86 -3.99 -1.14
N GLU A 286 -3.89 -4.28 -1.91
CA GLU A 286 -3.92 -5.40 -2.85
C GLU A 286 -2.90 -5.22 -3.98
N GLN A 287 -2.79 -3.99 -4.51
CA GLN A 287 -1.80 -3.63 -5.54
C GLN A 287 -0.38 -3.72 -5.00
N TYR A 288 -0.16 -3.23 -3.78
CA TYR A 288 1.13 -3.27 -3.10
C TYR A 288 1.54 -4.71 -2.83
N LEU A 289 0.64 -5.51 -2.30
CA LEU A 289 0.90 -6.92 -2.04
C LEU A 289 1.20 -7.67 -3.34
N ALA A 290 0.52 -7.38 -4.44
CA ALA A 290 0.83 -8.01 -5.72
C ALA A 290 2.26 -7.68 -6.20
N ALA A 291 2.65 -6.40 -6.14
CA ALA A 291 3.98 -5.94 -6.48
C ALA A 291 5.07 -6.53 -5.56
N MET A 292 4.81 -6.55 -4.25
CA MET A 292 5.81 -6.90 -3.25
C MET A 292 5.93 -8.40 -3.04
N THR A 293 4.85 -9.17 -3.09
CA THR A 293 4.90 -10.62 -2.85
C THR A 293 5.21 -11.43 -4.11
N GLY A 294 5.01 -10.82 -5.28
CA GLY A 294 5.10 -11.55 -6.55
C GLY A 294 3.93 -12.49 -6.76
N GLU A 295 2.80 -12.25 -6.10
CA GLU A 295 1.62 -13.14 -6.14
C GLU A 295 0.34 -12.34 -6.41
N HIS A 296 -0.56 -12.88 -7.23
CA HIS A 296 -1.84 -12.24 -7.51
C HIS A 296 -2.80 -12.30 -6.30
N LEU A 297 -3.91 -11.55 -6.41
CA LEU A 297 -4.97 -11.43 -5.42
C LEU A 297 -5.41 -12.78 -4.82
N ASN A 298 -5.48 -13.84 -5.61
CA ASN A 298 -5.95 -15.15 -5.17
C ASN A 298 -5.01 -15.86 -4.17
N ARG A 299 -3.80 -15.34 -3.98
CA ARG A 299 -2.85 -15.81 -2.96
C ARG A 299 -2.77 -14.89 -1.76
N GLN A 300 -3.44 -13.74 -1.80
CA GLN A 300 -3.47 -12.80 -0.70
C GLN A 300 -4.50 -13.25 0.36
N PRO A 301 -4.25 -13.04 1.66
CA PRO A 301 -5.10 -13.58 2.73
C PRO A 301 -6.45 -12.89 2.86
N HIS A 302 -6.57 -11.63 2.42
CA HIS A 302 -7.79 -10.83 2.53
C HIS A 302 -8.38 -10.60 1.14
N PRO A 303 -9.69 -10.83 0.94
CA PRO A 303 -10.34 -10.46 -0.30
C PRO A 303 -10.64 -8.95 -0.36
N PRO A 304 -10.97 -8.41 -1.55
CA PRO A 304 -11.43 -7.03 -1.68
C PRO A 304 -12.70 -6.81 -0.86
N ALA A 305 -12.82 -5.62 -0.27
CA ALA A 305 -13.97 -5.21 0.55
C ALA A 305 -14.35 -6.17 1.69
N TYR A 306 -13.40 -6.95 2.20
CA TYR A 306 -13.69 -7.93 3.25
C TYR A 306 -14.15 -7.28 4.56
N PHE A 307 -14.98 -8.00 5.30
CA PHE A 307 -15.56 -7.57 6.59
C PHE A 307 -14.52 -7.59 7.73
N HIS A 308 -13.58 -6.65 7.69
CA HIS A 308 -12.46 -6.58 8.64
C HIS A 308 -12.86 -6.52 10.11
N PHE A 309 -13.98 -5.87 10.42
CA PHE A 309 -14.50 -5.78 11.79
C PHE A 309 -14.85 -7.13 12.43
N ARG A 310 -14.93 -8.23 11.65
CA ARG A 310 -15.10 -9.59 12.18
C ARG A 310 -13.86 -10.11 12.90
N GLU A 311 -12.70 -9.59 12.54
CA GLU A 311 -11.39 -9.99 13.07
C GLU A 311 -10.73 -8.83 13.84
N ASP A 312 -11.40 -7.68 13.95
CA ASP A 312 -10.91 -6.47 14.62
C ASP A 312 -11.50 -6.34 16.03
N ASP A 313 -11.07 -7.24 16.92
CA ASP A 313 -11.43 -7.23 18.34
C ASP A 313 -10.26 -6.78 19.24
N GLU A 314 -10.49 -6.63 20.55
CA GLU A 314 -9.48 -6.17 21.50
C GLU A 314 -8.27 -7.10 21.66
N ASN A 315 -8.35 -8.33 21.16
CA ASN A 315 -7.30 -9.34 21.22
C ASN A 315 -6.60 -9.51 19.86
N LYS A 316 -6.95 -8.69 18.86
CA LYS A 316 -6.38 -8.76 17.54
C LYS A 316 -4.85 -8.58 17.59
N PRO A 317 -4.09 -9.51 16.98
CA PRO A 317 -2.65 -9.32 16.81
C PRO A 317 -2.38 -8.19 15.81
N TYR A 318 -1.26 -7.51 16.00
CA TYR A 318 -0.82 -6.37 15.19
C TYR A 318 -1.76 -5.16 15.26
N PRO A 319 -2.06 -4.61 16.46
CA PRO A 319 -3.07 -3.55 16.65
C PRO A 319 -2.75 -2.22 15.94
N PHE A 320 -1.50 -2.02 15.52
CA PHE A 320 -1.07 -0.82 14.78
C PHE A 320 -1.05 -0.99 13.27
N SER A 321 -1.36 -2.19 12.76
CA SER A 321 -1.23 -2.59 11.35
C SER A 321 -2.57 -2.60 10.61
N GLY A 322 -3.43 -1.62 10.93
CA GLY A 322 -4.74 -1.48 10.30
C GLY A 322 -5.55 -2.75 10.48
N TYR A 323 -6.03 -3.32 9.38
CA TYR A 323 -6.93 -4.47 9.42
C TYR A 323 -6.23 -5.84 9.47
N PHE A 324 -4.91 -5.88 9.32
CA PHE A 324 -4.16 -7.12 9.15
C PHE A 324 -4.01 -7.88 10.47
N THR A 325 -4.17 -9.20 10.42
CA THR A 325 -3.99 -10.11 11.56
C THR A 325 -2.66 -10.87 11.54
N ALA A 326 -1.87 -10.66 10.48
CA ALA A 326 -0.51 -11.19 10.34
C ALA A 326 0.30 -10.30 9.41
N LEU A 327 1.61 -10.28 9.58
CA LEU A 327 2.51 -9.67 8.61
C LEU A 327 2.55 -10.52 7.34
N PRO A 328 2.40 -9.93 6.14
CA PRO A 328 2.56 -10.65 4.88
C PRO A 328 3.90 -11.37 4.80
N GLU A 329 3.85 -12.64 4.40
CA GLU A 329 5.03 -13.46 4.12
C GLU A 329 5.48 -13.30 2.66
N ARG A 330 6.71 -13.72 2.38
CA ARG A 330 7.27 -13.74 1.02
C ARG A 330 7.21 -12.38 0.31
N THR A 331 7.29 -11.29 1.04
CA THR A 331 7.42 -9.95 0.44
C THR A 331 8.84 -9.78 -0.12
N LEU A 332 9.02 -8.79 -0.99
CA LEU A 332 10.28 -8.50 -1.66
C LEU A 332 11.40 -8.23 -0.63
N GLY A 333 11.13 -7.39 0.37
CA GLY A 333 12.05 -7.19 1.47
C GLY A 333 12.21 -8.46 2.31
N GLY A 334 11.16 -9.25 2.55
CA GLY A 334 11.22 -10.45 3.37
C GLY A 334 12.09 -11.56 2.77
N ASP A 335 12.07 -11.72 1.45
CA ASP A 335 12.83 -12.75 0.72
C ASP A 335 14.26 -12.30 0.37
N TRP A 336 14.57 -10.99 0.43
CA TRP A 336 15.94 -10.51 0.29
C TRP A 336 16.74 -10.73 1.58
N SER A 337 17.79 -11.55 1.49
CA SER A 337 18.68 -11.88 2.61
C SER A 337 19.62 -10.74 3.00
N GLY A 338 19.89 -9.82 2.07
CA GLY A 338 20.71 -8.65 2.30
C GLY A 338 19.97 -7.53 3.01
N LYS A 339 20.60 -6.35 3.09
CA LYS A 339 20.09 -5.23 3.86
C LYS A 339 19.00 -4.49 3.09
N SER A 340 17.88 -4.23 3.75
CA SER A 340 16.72 -3.57 3.12
C SER A 340 16.07 -2.53 4.00
N VAL A 341 15.59 -1.44 3.40
CA VAL A 341 14.79 -0.41 4.09
C VAL A 341 13.58 0.00 3.26
N ALA A 342 12.53 0.47 3.91
CA ALA A 342 11.37 1.06 3.25
C ALA A 342 11.03 2.41 3.88
N VAL A 343 10.67 3.41 3.07
CA VAL A 343 10.19 4.71 3.53
C VAL A 343 8.95 5.12 2.74
N GLY A 344 7.89 5.57 3.40
CA GLY A 344 6.67 5.93 2.70
C GLY A 344 5.80 6.95 3.40
N SER A 345 5.15 7.81 2.61
CA SER A 345 4.10 8.72 3.08
C SER A 345 2.71 8.07 3.06
N ARG A 346 2.65 6.74 2.98
CA ARG A 346 1.42 5.94 3.12
C ARG A 346 1.44 5.18 4.43
N SER A 347 0.58 5.61 5.36
CA SER A 347 0.42 4.92 6.64
C SER A 347 -0.07 3.48 6.42
N THR A 348 0.36 2.58 7.30
CA THR A 348 0.06 1.16 7.35
C THR A 348 0.67 0.32 6.22
N LEU A 349 0.63 0.77 4.96
CA LEU A 349 1.05 -0.05 3.84
C LEU A 349 2.57 -0.24 3.77
N THR A 350 3.36 0.77 4.10
CA THR A 350 4.82 0.72 3.94
C THR A 350 5.45 -0.37 4.81
N HIS A 351 5.08 -0.45 6.09
CA HIS A 351 5.64 -1.48 6.97
C HIS A 351 5.06 -2.88 6.72
N LEU A 352 3.79 -2.95 6.31
CA LEU A 352 3.13 -4.24 6.10
C LEU A 352 3.57 -4.93 4.82
N THR A 353 3.59 -4.22 3.70
CA THR A 353 3.71 -4.90 2.41
C THR A 353 5.15 -5.13 1.99
N THR A 354 6.12 -4.42 2.59
CA THR A 354 7.51 -4.46 2.12
C THR A 354 8.32 -5.59 2.74
N GLY A 355 8.17 -5.84 4.04
CA GLY A 355 9.00 -6.78 4.80
C GLY A 355 10.47 -6.39 4.91
N ALA A 356 10.79 -5.10 4.77
CA ALA A 356 12.14 -4.60 4.91
C ALA A 356 12.67 -4.72 6.35
N ASP A 357 13.99 -4.61 6.55
CA ASP A 357 14.60 -4.68 7.89
C ASP A 357 14.15 -3.50 8.77
N ILE A 358 14.12 -2.31 8.16
CA ILE A 358 13.59 -1.08 8.74
C ILE A 358 12.57 -0.51 7.77
N ALA A 359 11.30 -0.46 8.15
CA ALA A 359 10.28 0.29 7.43
C ALA A 359 9.90 1.52 8.25
N LEU A 360 9.85 2.69 7.63
CA LEU A 360 9.48 3.95 8.28
C LEU A 360 8.38 4.63 7.49
N GLU A 361 7.28 4.94 8.14
CA GLU A 361 6.13 5.55 7.49
C GLU A 361 5.54 6.71 8.28
N CYS A 362 4.73 7.51 7.60
CA CYS A 362 3.85 8.43 8.29
C CYS A 362 2.89 7.64 9.22
N TYR A 363 2.70 8.17 10.42
CA TYR A 363 1.67 7.70 11.33
C TYR A 363 0.53 8.70 11.31
N ALA A 364 -0.37 8.52 10.32
CA ALA A 364 -1.56 9.33 10.18
C ALA A 364 -2.82 8.46 10.35
N ARG A 365 -3.85 9.03 10.98
CA ARG A 365 -5.18 8.41 11.06
C ARG A 365 -6.21 9.39 10.55
N ASN A 366 -6.95 9.01 9.52
CA ASN A 366 -7.90 9.89 8.84
C ASN A 366 -7.28 11.23 8.40
N LEU A 367 -6.05 11.25 7.87
CA LEU A 367 -5.29 12.46 7.50
C LEU A 367 -4.86 13.37 8.67
N TYR A 368 -5.10 12.98 9.93
CA TYR A 368 -4.49 13.65 11.07
C TYR A 368 -3.08 13.08 11.29
N ASN A 369 -2.09 13.97 11.30
CA ASN A 369 -0.70 13.61 11.54
C ASN A 369 -0.46 13.35 13.03
N PHE A 370 -0.06 12.13 13.38
CA PHE A 370 0.33 11.73 14.74
C PHE A 370 1.85 11.49 14.85
N GLY A 371 2.61 11.73 13.77
CA GLY A 371 4.06 11.56 13.71
C GLY A 371 4.48 10.44 12.77
N THR A 372 5.37 9.55 13.22
CA THR A 372 5.90 8.45 12.40
C THR A 372 5.83 7.11 13.13
N LEU A 373 5.75 6.04 12.35
CA LEU A 373 5.93 4.67 12.82
C LEU A 373 7.12 4.06 12.09
N ALA A 374 8.10 3.58 12.84
CA ALA A 374 9.13 2.69 12.31
C ALA A 374 8.84 1.26 12.76
N VAL A 375 9.04 0.29 11.87
CA VAL A 375 9.00 -1.14 12.17
C VAL A 375 10.36 -1.72 11.88
N VAL A 376 10.93 -2.39 12.88
CA VAL A 376 12.22 -3.04 12.83
C VAL A 376 12.01 -4.55 12.94
N ARG A 377 12.49 -5.31 11.95
CA ARG A 377 12.40 -6.78 11.96
C ARG A 377 13.69 -7.38 12.52
N GLU A 378 13.57 -8.14 13.60
CA GLU A 378 14.72 -8.80 14.21
C GLU A 378 15.12 -10.03 13.38
N GLN A 379 16.39 -10.05 12.94
CA GLN A 379 17.09 -11.14 12.25
C GLN A 379 16.29 -11.89 11.17
N LYS A 380 16.46 -11.47 9.91
CA LYS A 380 16.40 -12.44 8.82
C LYS A 380 17.56 -13.43 9.02
N LYS A 381 17.33 -14.73 8.83
CA LYS A 381 18.43 -15.70 8.74
C LYS A 381 19.30 -15.28 7.55
N ARG A 382 20.41 -14.60 7.83
CA ARG A 382 21.41 -14.24 6.81
C ARG A 382 22.16 -15.53 6.49
N GLY A 383 22.33 -15.82 5.20
CA GLY A 383 22.87 -17.10 4.70
C GLY A 383 24.30 -17.44 5.11
N ASP A 384 24.93 -16.66 5.99
CA ASP A 384 26.35 -16.78 6.33
C ASP A 384 26.63 -17.62 7.59
N GLU A 385 25.63 -18.25 8.21
CA GLU A 385 25.83 -19.26 9.26
C GLU A 385 25.84 -20.71 8.71
N GLN A 386 26.36 -20.91 7.50
CA GLN A 386 26.83 -22.22 7.02
C GLN A 386 28.34 -22.18 6.85
N GLY A 387 29.05 -22.16 7.97
CA GLY A 387 30.50 -22.15 7.96
C GLY A 387 31.08 -22.33 9.35
N GLU A 388 30.88 -23.53 9.92
CA GLU A 388 31.86 -24.22 10.76
C GLU A 388 31.62 -25.73 10.76
#